data_AF-A0A923YQP7-F1
#
_entry.id   AF-A0A923YQP7-F1
#
_cell.length_a   1.000
_cell.length_b   1.000
_cell.length_c   1.000
_cell.angle_alpha   90.00
_cell.angle_beta   90.00
_cell.angle_gamma   90.00
#
_symmetry.space_group_name_H-M   'P 1'
#
loop_
_entity.id
_entity.type
_entity.pdbx_description
1 polymer ?
#
loop_
_entity_poly.entity_id
_entity_poly.type
_entity_poly.pdbx_seq_one_letter_code
_entity_poly.pdbx_strand_id
1 'polypeptide(L)' 'MFRFITPHRTGKWYPDLTTAQRQAMAIGAGFYEQRSGQFIPYPGTRMETSDDSRGGPQAA' A
#
# COMPACT_ATOMS: atom_id res chain seq x y z
N MET A 1 -10.34 0.04 -2.13
CA MET A 1 -9.51 1.23 -1.76
C MET A 1 -8.25 0.76 -1.05
N PHE A 2 -7.17 1.56 -1.09
CA PHE A 2 -5.85 1.16 -0.59
C PHE A 2 -5.21 2.25 0.25
N ARG A 3 -4.50 1.91 1.34
CA ARG A 3 -3.67 2.87 2.08
C ARG A 3 -2.39 2.20 2.58
N PHE A 4 -1.39 3.02 2.89
CA PHE A 4 -0.20 2.56 3.60
C PHE A 4 -0.32 2.91 5.08
N ILE A 5 0.23 2.05 5.95
CA ILE A 5 0.36 2.28 7.38
C ILE A 5 1.82 2.06 7.72
N THR A 6 2.46 3.07 8.31
CA THR A 6 3.80 2.98 8.90
C THR A 6 3.69 3.16 10.42
N PRO A 7 4.74 2.86 11.21
CA PRO A 7 4.70 2.99 12.67
C PRO A 7 4.40 4.42 13.14
N HIS A 8 4.79 5.42 12.36
CA HIS A 8 4.68 6.84 12.73
C HIS A 8 3.63 7.61 11.90
N ARG A 9 3.10 7.03 10.82
CA ARG A 9 2.17 7.73 9.92
C ARG A 9 1.23 6.76 9.22
N THR A 10 -0.05 7.12 9.16
CA THR A 10 -1.04 6.43 8.34
C THR A 10 -1.40 7.27 7.13
N GLY A 11 -1.37 6.67 5.94
CA GLY A 11 -1.77 7.30 4.69
C GLY A 11 -3.29 7.43 4.57
N LYS A 12 -3.75 8.34 3.71
CA LYS A 12 -5.15 8.40 3.27
C LYS A 12 -5.52 7.17 2.45
N TRP A 13 -6.82 6.93 2.30
CA TRP A 13 -7.33 5.97 1.34
C TRP A 13 -7.16 6.50 -0.08
N TYR A 14 -6.56 5.68 -0.92
CA TYR A 14 -6.34 5.88 -2.34
C TYR A 14 -7.24 4.93 -3.14
N PRO A 15 -7.66 5.32 -4.35
CA PRO A 15 -8.48 4.47 -5.21
C PRO A 15 -7.73 3.21 -5.67
N ASP A 16 -6.43 3.33 -5.95
CA ASP A 16 -5.59 2.26 -6.53
C ASP A 16 -4.40 1.88 -5.64
N LEU A 17 -4.03 0.60 -5.70
CA LEU A 17 -2.89 0.04 -4.98
C LEU A 17 -1.57 0.74 -5.37
N THR A 18 -1.36 0.93 -6.66
CA THR A 18 -0.15 1.60 -7.19
C THR A 18 -0.01 3.03 -6.65
N THR A 19 -1.11 3.75 -6.51
CA THR A 19 -1.12 5.10 -5.95
C THR A 19 -0.70 5.07 -4.48
N ALA A 20 -1.25 4.15 -3.69
CA ALA A 20 -0.84 3.95 -2.30
C ALA A 20 0.67 3.59 -2.18
N GLN A 21 1.17 2.72 -3.07
CA GLN A 21 2.57 2.28 -3.07
C GLN A 21 3.52 3.41 -3.46
N ARG A 22 3.18 4.22 -4.47
CA ARG A 22 3.97 5.41 -4.85
C ARG A 22 4.05 6.42 -3.71
N GLN A 23 2.95 6.63 -2.99
CA GLN A 23 2.93 7.54 -1.86
C GLN A 23 3.75 7.00 -0.68
N ALA A 24 3.69 5.69 -0.42
CA ALA A 24 4.54 5.03 0.56
C ALA A 24 6.03 5.16 0.20
N MET A 25 6.39 4.95 -1.07
CA MET A 25 7.75 5.15 -1.57
C MET A 25 8.22 6.60 -1.40
N ALA A 26 7.38 7.58 -1.74
CA ALA A 26 7.72 9.01 -1.68
C ALA A 26 8.04 9.50 -0.26
N ILE A 27 7.49 8.84 0.77
CA ILE A 27 7.78 9.16 2.18
C ILE A 27 8.87 8.28 2.79
N GLY A 28 9.51 7.41 1.99
CA GLY A 28 10.54 6.49 2.46
C GLY A 28 10.03 5.29 3.25
N ALA A 29 8.80 4.83 3.00
CA ALA A 29 8.20 3.67 3.67
C ALA A 29 8.41 2.33 2.91
N GLY A 30 9.12 2.37 1.78
CA GLY A 30 9.46 1.21 0.97
C GLY A 30 10.05 1.63 -0.37
N PHE A 31 10.34 0.66 -1.23
CA PHE A 31 10.89 0.91 -2.56
C PHE A 31 10.31 -0.05 -3.59
N TYR A 32 10.40 0.30 -4.88
CA TYR A 32 10.11 -0.62 -5.96
C TYR A 32 11.39 -1.33 -6.36
N GLU A 33 11.36 -2.66 -6.32
CA GLU A 33 12.45 -3.48 -6.81
C GLU A 33 12.42 -3.42 -8.35
N GLN A 34 13.50 -2.94 -8.97
CA GLN A 34 13.51 -2.58 -10.39
C GLN A 34 13.37 -3.79 -11.33
N ARG A 35 13.77 -4.98 -10.88
CA ARG A 35 13.78 -6.20 -11.69
C ARG A 35 12.42 -6.90 -11.73
N SER A 36 11.72 -6.96 -10.60
CA SER A 36 10.39 -7.56 -10.48
C SER A 36 9.26 -6.55 -10.65
N GLY A 37 9.53 -5.26 -10.49
CA GLY A 37 8.50 -4.22 -10.44
C GLY A 37 7.63 -4.30 -9.18
N GLN A 38 8.01 -5.10 -8.19
CA GLN A 38 7.26 -5.27 -6.96
C GLN A 38 7.61 -4.19 -5.93
N PHE A 39 6.58 -3.67 -5.26
CA PHE A 39 6.79 -2.81 -4.10
C PHE A 39 7.18 -3.63 -2.87
N ILE A 40 8.33 -3.31 -2.30
CA ILE A 40 8.85 -3.90 -1.07
C ILE A 40 8.66 -2.89 0.07
N PRO A 41 7.72 -3.13 1.00
CA PRO A 41 7.56 -2.29 2.18
C PRO A 41 8.71 -2.49 3.16
N TYR A 42 9.14 -1.41 3.81
CA TYR A 42 10.08 -1.52 4.92
C TYR A 42 9.43 -2.13 6.18
N PRO A 43 10.23 -2.67 7.12
CA PRO A 43 9.70 -3.19 8.38
C PRO A 43 8.77 -2.21 9.08
N GLY A 44 7.60 -2.69 9.51
CA GLY A 44 6.55 -1.87 10.11
C GLY A 44 5.68 -1.09 9.13
N THR A 45 6.00 -1.12 7.83
CA THR A 45 5.10 -0.63 6.77
C THR A 45 4.22 -1.77 6.28
N ARG A 46 2.92 -1.55 6.26
CA ARG A 46 1.94 -2.47 5.69
C ARG A 46 0.99 -1.76 4.75
N MET A 47 0.47 -2.51 3.78
CA MET A 47 -0.62 -2.04 2.93
C MET A 47 -1.93 -2.56 3.48
N GLU A 48 -2.91 -1.68 3.55
CA GLU A 48 -4.26 -2.04 3.93
C GLU A 48 -5.19 -1.87 2.73
N THR A 49 -6.03 -2.87 2.53
CA THR A 49 -7.03 -2.92 1.48
C THR A 49 -8.39 -2.85 2.13
N SER A 50 -9.19 -1.84 1.77
CA SER A 50 -10.60 -1.80 2.15
C SER A 50 -11.44 -2.27 0.98
N ASP A 51 -12.24 -3.29 1.24
CA ASP A 51 -13.38 -3.71 0.43
C ASP A 51 -14.52 -2.69 0.63
N ASP A 52 -14.31 -1.45 0.21
CA ASP A 52 -15.42 -0.50 0.01
C ASP A 52 -16.09 -0.71 -1.37
N SER A 53 -15.69 -1.77 -2.07
CA SER A 53 -16.52 -2.40 -3.08
C SER A 53 -17.66 -3.11 -2.37
N ARG A 54 -18.88 -2.63 -2.56
CA ARG A 54 -20.05 -3.50 -2.48
C ARG A 54 -19.80 -4.73 -3.39
N GLY A 55 -19.25 -5.83 -2.85
CA GLY A 55 -19.24 -7.13 -3.53
C GLY A 55 -18.02 -8.07 -3.46
N GLY A 56 -17.34 -8.25 -2.32
CA GLY A 56 -16.76 -9.55 -1.89
C GLY A 56 -15.56 -10.15 -2.66
N PRO A 57 -15.10 -11.34 -2.23
CA PRO A 57 -14.06 -11.54 -1.21
C PRO A 57 -12.65 -11.63 -1.81
N GLN A 58 -11.67 -11.03 -1.14
CA GLN A 58 -10.25 -11.22 -1.38
C GLN A 58 -9.61 -11.36 0.01
N ALA A 59 -8.99 -12.47 0.43
CA ALA A 59 -8.35 -13.57 -0.27
C ALA A 59 -8.51 -14.88 0.54
N ALA A 60 -8.34 -16.02 -0.15
CA ALA A 60 -8.19 -17.36 0.43
C ALA A 60 -6.76 -17.59 0.94
#